data_AF-A0A843G5U4-F1
#
_entry.id   AF-A0A843G5U4-F1
#
_cell.length_a   1.000
_cell.length_b   1.000
_cell.length_c   1.000
_cell.angle_alpha   90.00
_cell.angle_beta   90.00
_cell.angle_gamma   90.00
#
_symmetry.space_group_name_H-M   'P 1'
#
loop_
_entity.id
_entity.type
_entity.pdbx_description
1 polymer ?
#
loop_
_entity_poly.entity_id
_entity_poly.type
_entity_poly.pdbx_seq_one_letter_code
_entity_poly.pdbx_strand_id
1 'polypeptide(L)' 'MLKAVTKVHKANSKSVTLKSSIPKEIANILELETGDFITWNVEIVSPEELKIVVTKKE' A
#
# COMPACT_ATOMS: atom_id res chain seq x y z
N MET A 1 -6.91 10.09 11.35
CA MET A 1 -6.74 9.62 9.96
C MET A 1 -5.25 9.60 9.66
N LEU A 2 -4.71 8.43 9.32
CA LEU A 2 -3.29 8.29 8.98
C LEU A 2 -3.18 8.16 7.46
N LYS A 3 -2.31 8.98 6.86
CA LYS A 3 -2.07 8.99 5.43
C LYS A 3 -0.61 8.66 5.16
N ALA A 4 -0.36 7.61 4.40
CA ALA A 4 0.99 7.20 4.01
C ALA A 4 1.07 7.07 2.49
N VAL A 5 2.16 7.56 1.91
CA VAL A 5 2.45 7.40 0.48
C VAL A 5 3.62 6.45 0.35
N THR A 6 3.46 5.41 -0.46
CA THR A 6 4.51 4.42 -0.69
C THR A 6 4.76 4.25 -2.18
N LYS A 7 6.04 4.10 -2.54
CA LYS A 7 6.44 3.74 -3.91
C LYS A 7 6.42 2.22 -4.07
N VAL A 8 5.86 1.74 -5.17
CA VAL A 8 5.84 0.32 -5.53
C VAL A 8 7.23 -0.08 -5.99
N HIS A 9 7.82 -1.03 -5.28
CA HIS A 9 9.11 -1.61 -5.61
C HIS A 9 8.98 -3.12 -5.79
N LYS A 10 9.82 -3.70 -6.65
CA LYS A 10 10.01 -5.15 -6.66
C LYS A 10 10.49 -5.61 -5.29
N ALA A 11 10.00 -6.79 -4.88
CA ALA A 11 10.51 -7.45 -3.68
C ALA A 11 12.03 -7.62 -3.80
N ASN A 12 12.76 -7.14 -2.81
CA ASN A 12 14.21 -7.30 -2.71
C ASN A 12 14.52 -8.02 -1.41
N SER A 13 14.97 -9.27 -1.52
CA SER A 13 15.29 -10.15 -0.39
C SER A 13 16.47 -9.67 0.46
N LYS A 14 17.26 -8.70 -0.01
CA LYS A 14 18.38 -8.09 0.72
C LYS A 14 17.99 -6.81 1.48
N SER A 15 16.71 -6.41 1.43
CA SER A 15 16.23 -5.21 2.10
C SER A 15 16.22 -5.41 3.62
N VAL A 16 16.88 -4.51 4.35
CA VAL A 16 16.91 -4.50 5.83
C VAL A 16 15.73 -3.75 6.46
N THR A 17 14.96 -3.02 5.65
CA THR A 17 13.74 -2.32 6.09
C THR A 17 12.52 -3.21 6.02
N LEU A 18 11.64 -3.07 7.03
CA LEU A 18 10.33 -3.70 7.06
C LEU A 18 9.49 -3.20 5.88
N LYS A 19 9.01 -4.11 5.05
CA LYS A 19 8.16 -3.80 3.89
C LYS A 19 6.89 -4.62 3.97
N SER A 20 5.77 -4.02 3.60
CA SER A 20 4.51 -4.72 3.42
C SER A 20 4.34 -5.13 1.96
N SER A 21 3.98 -6.39 1.75
CA SER A 21 3.60 -6.89 0.43
C SER A 21 2.21 -6.37 0.07
N ILE A 22 2.02 -5.94 -1.18
CA ILE A 22 0.70 -5.63 -1.71
C ILE A 22 0.09 -6.93 -2.25
N PRO A 23 -1.13 -7.32 -1.83
CA PRO A 23 -1.85 -8.45 -2.41
C PRO A 23 -1.98 -8.32 -3.93
N LYS A 24 -1.83 -9.44 -4.65
CA LYS A 24 -1.83 -9.44 -6.12
C LYS A 24 -3.14 -8.93 -6.69
N GLU A 25 -4.26 -9.23 -6.05
CA GLU A 25 -5.59 -8.80 -6.46
C GLU A 25 -5.70 -7.28 -6.43
N ILE A 26 -5.22 -6.63 -5.36
CA ILE A 26 -5.20 -5.17 -5.24
C ILE A 26 -4.29 -4.57 -6.31
N ALA A 27 -3.12 -5.15 -6.53
CA ALA A 27 -2.19 -4.70 -7.56
C ALA A 27 -2.80 -4.78 -8.96
N ASN A 28 -3.54 -5.85 -9.26
CA ASN A 28 -4.20 -6.03 -10.54
C ASN A 28 -5.38 -5.06 -10.73
N ILE A 29 -6.24 -4.89 -9.71
CA ILE A 29 -7.39 -3.98 -9.77
C ILE A 29 -6.95 -2.53 -10.00
N LEU A 30 -5.84 -2.13 -9.38
CA LEU A 30 -5.30 -0.77 -9.49
C LEU A 30 -4.26 -0.64 -10.61
N GLU A 31 -4.04 -1.69 -11.41
CA GLU A 31 -3.05 -1.73 -12.49
C GLU A 31 -1.68 -1.17 -12.04
N LEU A 32 -1.19 -1.68 -10.90
CA LEU A 32 0.05 -1.21 -10.28
C LEU A 32 1.28 -1.76 -10.99
N GLU A 33 2.19 -0.87 -11.32
CA GLU A 33 3.50 -1.18 -11.88
C GLU A 33 4.64 -0.78 -10.93
N THR A 34 5.83 -1.33 -11.18
CA THR A 34 7.02 -0.91 -10.42
C THR A 34 7.35 0.53 -10.74
N GLY A 35 7.42 1.38 -9.71
CA GLY A 35 7.65 2.81 -9.88
C GLY A 35 6.43 3.66 -9.51
N ASP A 36 5.24 3.07 -9.55
CA ASP A 36 4.00 3.74 -9.18
C ASP A 36 4.01 4.19 -7.72
N PHE A 37 3.21 5.21 -7.42
CA PHE A 37 2.96 5.63 -6.05
C PHE A 37 1.53 5.29 -5.67
N ILE A 38 1.37 4.75 -4.47
CA ILE A 38 0.06 4.50 -3.88
C ILE A 38 -0.09 5.27 -2.57
N THR A 39 -1.32 5.69 -2.31
CA THR A 39 -1.71 6.36 -1.07
C THR A 39 -2.57 5.41 -0.25
N TRP A 40 -2.15 5.18 0.98
CA TRP A 40 -2.89 4.46 2.01
C TRP A 40 -3.58 5.48 2.90
N ASN A 41 -4.91 5.47 2.91
CA ASN A 41 -5.71 6.23 3.86
C ASN A 41 -6.27 5.24 4.88
N VAL A 42 -5.82 5.36 6.13
CA VAL A 42 -6.21 4.49 7.23
C VAL A 42 -7.10 5.26 8.20
N GLU A 43 -8.30 4.74 8.40
CA GLU A 43 -9.30 5.25 9.32
C GLU A 43 -9.56 4.21 10.41
N ILE A 44 -9.52 4.62 11.67
CA ILE A 44 -9.92 3.78 12.80
C ILE A 44 -11.44 3.85 12.86
N VAL A 45 -12.10 2.71 12.64
CA VAL A 45 -13.57 2.60 12.71
C VAL A 45 -13.97 2.26 14.15
N SER A 46 -13.24 1.35 14.78
CA SER A 46 -13.40 0.95 16.18
C SER A 46 -12.05 0.49 16.76
N PRO A 47 -11.91 0.20 18.07
CA PRO A 47 -10.64 -0.21 18.66
C PRO A 47 -9.96 -1.41 18.00
N GLU A 48 -10.74 -2.29 17.35
CA GLU A 48 -10.23 -3.51 16.70
C GLU A 48 -10.38 -3.48 15.16
N GLU A 49 -10.91 -2.39 14.60
CA GLU A 49 -11.25 -2.30 13.19
C GLU A 49 -10.62 -1.08 12.52
N LEU A 50 -9.89 -1.36 11.43
CA LEU A 50 -9.30 -0.34 10.56
C LEU A 50 -9.93 -0.44 9.17
N LYS A 51 -10.38 0.70 8.65
CA LYS A 51 -10.74 0.85 7.24
C LYS A 51 -9.51 1.38 6.50
N ILE A 52 -9.08 0.64 5.48
CA ILE A 52 -7.94 1.00 4.64
C ILE A 52 -8.46 1.27 3.23
N VAL A 53 -8.23 2.48 2.74
CA VAL A 53 -8.52 2.87 1.35
C VAL A 53 -7.20 3.06 0.63
N VAL A 54 -6.97 2.27 -0.42
CA VAL A 54 -5.76 2.30 -1.24
C VAL A 54 -6.10 2.95 -2.57
N THR A 55 -5.27 3.91 -3.00
CA THR A 55 -5.46 4.63 -4.27
C THR A 55 -4.14 4.75 -5.00
N LYS A 56 -4.14 4.51 -6.31
CA LYS A 56 -3.00 4.82 -7.20
C LYS A 56 -2.94 6.34 -7.36
N LYS A 57 -1.74 6.90 -7.22
CA LYS A 57 -1.46 8.31 -7.48
C LYS A 57 -1.05 8.44 -8.94
N GLU A 58 -1.76 9.29 -9.68
CA GLU A 58 -1.41 9.70 -11.06
C GLU A 58 -0.05 10.42 -11.10
#